data_AF-D9SCP5-F1
#
_entry.id   AF-D9SCP5-F1
#
_cell.length_a   1.000
_cell.length_b   1.000
_cell.length_c   1.000
_cell.angle_alpha   90.00
_cell.angle_beta   90.00
_cell.angle_gamma   90.00
#
_symmetry.space_group_name_H-M   'P 1'
#
loop_
_entity.id
_entity.type
_entity.pdbx_description
1 polymer ?
#
loop_
_entity_poly.entity_id
_entity_poly.type
_entity_poly.pdbx_seq_one_letter_code
_entity_poly.pdbx_strand_id
1 'polypeptide(L)'
;MSNPTINWAAIDANPKFQALHRKKTFFLWGLMIFSIIYYFMLPIGAAYFQDLFKTKVWGVVNFGLLFALSEFVVAWVIAFMYSKKANAEFDAMAQEIINETQGA
;
A
#
# COMPACT_ATOMS: atom_id res chain seq x y z
N MET A 1 -30.40 14.74 20.55
CA MET A 1 -29.80 13.45 20.96
C MET A 1 -28.30 13.65 20.91
N SER A 2 -27.64 13.80 22.06
CA SER A 2 -26.18 13.94 22.14
C SER A 2 -25.54 12.65 21.63
N ASN A 3 -24.77 12.74 20.55
CA ASN A 3 -23.89 11.66 20.12
C ASN A 3 -23.10 11.18 21.35
N PRO A 4 -23.08 9.88 21.70
CA PRO A 4 -22.18 9.41 22.74
C PRO A 4 -20.77 9.86 22.32
N THR A 5 -20.13 10.66 23.15
CA THR A 5 -18.79 11.18 22.85
C THR A 5 -17.86 9.98 22.90
N ILE A 6 -17.56 9.41 21.73
CA ILE A 6 -16.66 8.27 21.59
C ILE A 6 -15.35 8.65 22.28
N ASN A 7 -14.94 7.84 23.26
CA ASN A 7 -13.70 8.05 23.97
C ASN A 7 -12.53 7.54 23.12
N TRP A 8 -12.06 8.40 22.21
CA TRP A 8 -10.95 8.09 21.30
C TRP A 8 -9.65 7.74 22.03
N ALA A 9 -9.39 8.34 23.19
CA ALA A 9 -8.20 8.06 23.99
C ALA A 9 -8.22 6.63 24.56
N ALA A 10 -9.40 6.14 24.97
CA ALA A 10 -9.55 4.76 25.42
C ALA A 10 -9.38 3.74 24.28
N ILE A 11 -9.85 4.08 23.07
CA ILE A 11 -9.66 3.24 21.87
C ILE A 11 -8.18 3.21 21.47
N ASP A 12 -7.52 4.37 21.44
CA ASP A 12 -6.09 4.45 21.11
C ASP A 12 -5.22 3.70 22.13
N ALA A 13 -5.57 3.75 23.42
CA ALA A 13 -4.88 2.99 24.46
C ALA A 13 -5.15 1.47 24.41
N ASN A 14 -6.12 1.00 23.61
CA ASN A 14 -6.46 -0.41 23.54
C ASN A 14 -5.31 -1.23 22.92
N PRO A 15 -4.77 -2.27 23.61
CA PRO A 15 -3.70 -3.10 23.09
C PRO A 15 -4.00 -3.76 21.73
N LYS A 16 -5.26 -4.13 21.48
CA LYS A 16 -5.69 -4.71 20.19
C LYS A 16 -5.63 -3.68 19.06
N PHE A 17 -6.05 -2.44 19.34
CA PHE A 17 -5.95 -1.34 18.39
C PHE A 17 -4.47 -1.04 18.05
N GLN A 18 -3.61 -0.96 19.06
CA GLN A 18 -2.18 -0.76 18.85
C GLN A 18 -1.54 -1.90 18.03
N ALA A 19 -1.96 -3.15 18.26
CA ALA A 19 -1.50 -4.29 17.48
C ALA A 19 -1.94 -4.21 16.00
N LEU A 20 -3.20 -3.86 15.74
CA LEU A 20 -3.73 -3.62 14.38
C LEU A 20 -2.97 -2.47 13.71
N HIS A 21 -2.83 -1.34 14.40
CA HIS A 21 -2.16 -0.14 13.88
C HIS A 21 -0.71 -0.43 13.51
N ARG A 22 0.04 -1.12 14.38
CA ARG A 22 1.44 -1.50 14.11
C ARG A 22 1.55 -2.43 12.90
N LYS A 23 0.71 -3.47 12.82
CA LYS A 23 0.72 -4.42 11.69
C LYS A 23 0.40 -3.73 10.37
N LYS A 24 -0.68 -2.94 10.34
CA LYS A 24 -1.13 -2.20 9.14
C LYS A 24 -0.07 -1.20 8.70
N THR A 25 0.47 -0.42 9.64
CA THR A 25 1.52 0.56 9.37
C THR A 25 2.76 -0.11 8.79
N PHE A 26 3.30 -1.16 9.42
CA PHE A 26 4.48 -1.87 8.90
C PHE A 26 4.26 -2.40 7.48
N PHE A 27 3.10 -3.00 7.21
CA PHE A 27 2.76 -3.50 5.89
C PHE A 27 2.69 -2.39 4.84
N LEU A 28 1.99 -1.28 5.16
CA LEU A 28 1.86 -0.14 4.26
C LEU A 28 3.20 0.55 3.99
N TRP A 29 4.04 0.72 5.00
CA TRP A 29 5.40 1.26 4.82
C TRP A 29 6.24 0.37 3.90
N GLY A 30 6.13 -0.96 4.02
CA GLY A 30 6.79 -1.89 3.12
C GLY A 30 6.36 -1.69 1.66
N LEU A 31 5.05 -1.65 1.40
CA LEU A 31 4.51 -1.39 0.06
C LEU A 31 4.94 -0.02 -0.47
N MET A 32 4.94 1.00 0.39
CA MET A 32 5.33 2.35 0.01
C MET A 32 6.81 2.43 -0.37
N ILE A 33 7.72 1.87 0.44
CA ILE A 33 9.16 1.87 0.14
C ILE A 33 9.41 1.16 -1.20
N PHE A 34 8.80 -0.01 -1.40
CA PHE A 34 8.89 -0.72 -2.68
C PHE A 34 8.39 0.14 -3.84
N SER A 35 7.20 0.75 -3.71
CA SER A 35 6.61 1.60 -4.75
C SER A 35 7.49 2.80 -5.07
N ILE A 36 8.08 3.44 -4.07
CA ILE A 36 8.98 4.59 -4.24
C ILE A 36 10.22 4.16 -5.02
N ILE A 37 10.87 3.07 -4.61
CA ILE A 37 12.07 2.55 -5.28
C ILE A 37 11.74 2.25 -6.75
N TYR A 38 10.64 1.56 -7.00
CA TYR A 38 10.25 1.17 -8.35
C TYR A 38 9.91 2.39 -9.23
N TYR A 39 9.09 3.30 -8.72
CA TYR A 39 8.70 4.54 -9.40
C TYR A 39 9.90 5.40 -9.80
N PHE A 40 10.86 5.58 -8.89
CA PHE A 40 12.07 6.37 -9.18
C PHE A 40 13.07 5.63 -10.07
N MET A 41 12.93 4.31 -10.23
CA MET A 41 13.75 3.54 -11.15
C MET A 41 13.54 3.98 -12.61
N LEU A 42 12.36 4.50 -12.96
CA LEU A 42 12.08 5.04 -14.29
C LEU A 42 12.92 6.29 -14.64
N PRO A 43 12.86 7.41 -13.89
CA PRO A 43 13.67 8.59 -14.19
C PRO A 43 15.18 8.33 -14.00
N ILE A 44 15.58 7.51 -13.03
CA ILE A 44 16.99 7.10 -12.86
C ILE A 44 17.45 6.30 -14.08
N GLY A 45 16.66 5.32 -14.51
CA GLY A 45 16.91 4.52 -15.71
C GLY A 45 17.02 5.40 -16.97
N ALA A 46 16.07 6.33 -17.14
CA ALA A 46 16.05 7.24 -18.28
C ALA A 46 17.25 8.20 -18.29
N ALA A 47 17.73 8.65 -17.13
CA ALA A 47 18.86 9.59 -17.03
C ALA A 47 20.21 8.89 -17.23
N TYR A 48 20.42 7.75 -16.58
CA TYR A 48 21.74 7.10 -16.49
C TYR A 48 21.91 5.87 -17.39
N PHE A 49 20.82 5.20 -17.77
CA PHE A 49 20.82 3.96 -18.58
C PHE A 49 20.15 4.18 -19.93
N GLN A 50 20.51 5.28 -20.60
CA GLN A 50 19.89 5.71 -21.85
C GLN A 50 19.96 4.67 -22.98
N ASP A 51 21.08 3.94 -23.09
CA ASP A 51 21.25 2.93 -24.13
C ASP A 51 20.25 1.78 -23.97
N LEU A 52 20.01 1.34 -22.73
CA LEU A 52 18.97 0.37 -22.43
C LEU A 52 17.58 0.94 -22.72
N PHE A 53 17.27 2.14 -22.24
CA PHE A 53 15.94 2.75 -22.41
C PHE A 53 15.59 3.04 -23.87
N LYS A 54 16.58 3.28 -24.73
CA LYS A 54 16.41 3.47 -26.18
C LYS A 54 16.40 2.16 -26.96
N THR A 55 16.83 1.05 -26.37
CA THR A 55 16.87 -0.25 -27.03
C THR A 55 15.46 -0.65 -27.46
N LYS A 56 15.28 -0.84 -28.77
CA LYS A 56 14.00 -1.23 -29.35
C LYS A 56 13.75 -2.71 -29.12
N VAL A 57 12.53 -3.04 -28.72
CA VAL A 57 12.05 -4.42 -28.56
C VAL A 57 11.28 -4.84 -29.80
N TRP A 58 10.32 -4.01 -30.23
CA TRP A 58 9.55 -4.27 -31.45
C TRP A 58 9.00 -2.98 -32.04
N GLY A 59 9.25 -2.75 -33.34
CA GLY A 59 8.80 -1.54 -34.04
C GLY A 59 9.28 -0.26 -33.35
N VAL A 60 8.33 0.53 -32.83
CA VAL A 60 8.57 1.77 -32.08
C VAL A 60 8.64 1.57 -30.55
N VAL A 61 8.35 0.36 -30.06
CA VAL A 61 8.37 0.02 -28.63
C VAL A 61 9.81 -0.21 -28.18
N ASN A 62 10.24 0.54 -27.17
CA ASN A 62 11.54 0.39 -26.53
C ASN A 62 11.38 -0.04 -25.06
N PHE A 63 12.49 -0.41 -24.43
CA PHE A 63 12.49 -0.81 -23.02
C PHE A 63 11.96 0.27 -22.09
N GLY A 64 12.26 1.56 -22.35
CA GLY A 64 11.74 2.66 -21.54
C GLY A 64 10.21 2.72 -21.54
N LEU A 65 9.57 2.52 -22.70
CA LEU A 65 8.13 2.49 -22.84
C LEU A 65 7.52 1.27 -22.12
N LEU A 66 8.14 0.10 -22.24
CA LEU A 66 7.70 -1.09 -21.52
C LEU A 66 7.81 -0.89 -20.00
N PHE A 67 8.89 -0.28 -19.52
CA PHE A 67 9.08 0.02 -18.10
C PHE A 67 8.03 1.03 -17.60
N ALA A 68 7.73 2.06 -18.39
CA ALA A 68 6.65 3.00 -18.08
C ALA A 68 5.28 2.32 -17.99
N LEU A 69 5.01 1.33 -18.86
CA LEU A 69 3.77 0.56 -18.80
C LEU A 69 3.74 -0.41 -17.60
N SER A 70 4.88 -0.97 -17.19
CA SER A 70 4.92 -1.86 -16.04
C SER A 70 4.65 -1.16 -14.71
N GLU A 71 4.87 0.16 -14.60
CA GLU A 71 4.43 0.97 -13.44
C GLU A 71 2.93 0.80 -13.15
N PHE A 72 2.09 0.81 -14.18
CA PHE A 72 0.64 0.60 -14.01
C PHE A 72 0.32 -0.81 -13.51
N VAL A 73 0.99 -1.82 -14.07
CA VAL A 73 0.82 -3.21 -13.66
C VAL A 73 1.23 -3.38 -12.19
N VAL A 74 2.36 -2.79 -11.79
CA VAL A 74 2.83 -2.81 -10.40
C VAL A 74 1.84 -2.12 -9.47
N ALA A 75 1.29 -0.96 -9.85
CA ALA A 75 0.29 -0.26 -9.05
C ALA A 75 -0.96 -1.13 -8.80
N TRP A 76 -1.46 -1.82 -9.83
CA TRP A 76 -2.58 -2.75 -9.67
C TRP A 76 -2.25 -3.96 -8.81
N VAL A 77 -1.04 -4.51 -8.96
CA VAL A 77 -0.57 -5.63 -8.11
C VAL A 77 -0.51 -5.20 -6.65
N ILE A 78 0.04 -4.02 -6.35
CA ILE A 78 0.09 -3.46 -5.00
C ILE A 78 -1.32 -3.28 -4.44
N ALA A 79 -2.23 -2.70 -5.23
CA ALA A 79 -3.63 -2.49 -4.83
C ALA A 79 -4.33 -3.83 -4.52
N PHE A 80 -4.15 -4.83 -5.38
CA PHE A 80 -4.71 -6.17 -5.18
C PHE A 80 -4.14 -6.86 -3.93
N MET A 81 -2.81 -6.82 -3.77
CA MET A 81 -2.13 -7.36 -2.58
C MET A 81 -2.64 -6.69 -1.29
N TYR A 82 -2.77 -5.37 -1.29
CA TYR A 82 -3.33 -4.62 -0.17
C TYR A 82 -4.76 -5.04 0.12
N SER A 83 -5.64 -5.06 -0.90
CA SER A 83 -7.05 -5.43 -0.73
C SER A 83 -7.20 -6.83 -0.14
N LYS A 84 -6.46 -7.82 -0.67
CA LYS A 84 -6.48 -9.18 -0.14
C LYS A 84 -6.03 -9.23 1.32
N LYS A 85 -4.97 -8.50 1.68
CA LYS A 85 -4.44 -8.48 3.06
C LYS A 85 -5.38 -7.76 4.03
N ALA A 86 -5.97 -6.64 3.59
CA ALA A 86 -6.93 -5.88 4.39
C ALA A 86 -8.17 -6.71 4.71
N ASN A 87 -8.81 -7.27 3.68
CA ASN A 87 -10.02 -8.08 3.83
C ASN A 87 -9.80 -9.32 4.71
N ALA A 88 -8.62 -9.94 4.62
CA ALA A 88 -8.33 -11.20 5.32
C ALA A 88 -7.90 -11.01 6.80
N GLU A 89 -7.31 -9.87 7.16
CA GLU A 89 -6.72 -9.69 8.49
C GLU A 89 -7.13 -8.36 9.15
N PHE A 90 -6.93 -7.24 8.48
CA PHE A 90 -7.14 -5.92 9.08
C PHE A 90 -8.62 -5.66 9.39
N ASP A 91 -9.52 -6.04 8.49
CA ASP A 91 -10.95 -5.84 8.67
C ASP A 91 -11.50 -6.74 9.78
N ALA A 92 -11.00 -7.98 9.90
CA ALA A 92 -11.36 -8.88 10.99
C ALA A 92 -10.93 -8.32 12.36
N MET A 93 -9.68 -7.84 12.46
CA MET A 93 -9.18 -7.21 13.70
C MET A 93 -9.93 -5.92 14.04
N ALA A 94 -10.30 -5.11 13.04
CA ALA A 94 -11.10 -3.91 13.25
C ALA A 94 -12.51 -4.25 13.76
N GLN A 95 -13.15 -5.26 13.17
CA GLN A 95 -14.48 -5.70 13.58
C GLN A 95 -14.50 -6.21 15.02
N GLU A 96 -13.46 -6.92 15.45
CA GLU A 96 -13.32 -7.37 16.84
C GLU A 96 -13.31 -6.18 17.83
N ILE A 97 -12.52 -5.15 17.54
CA ILE A 97 -12.44 -3.93 18.37
C ILE A 97 -13.79 -3.19 18.39
N ILE A 98 -14.47 -3.10 17.24
CA ILE A 98 -15.78 -2.45 17.13
C ILE A 98 -16.82 -3.18 17.99
N ASN A 99 -16.86 -4.52 17.91
CA ASN A 99 -17.80 -5.33 18.68
C ASN A 99 -17.58 -5.17 20.19
N GLU A 100 -16.34 -5.07 20.66
CA GLU A 100 -16.02 -4.82 22.07
C GLU A 100 -16.43 -3.42 22.53
N THR A 101 -16.35 -2.42 21.64
CA THR A 101 -16.67 -1.03 21.96
C THR A 101 -18.18 -0.76 21.92
N GLN A 102 -18.94 -1.51 21.11
CA GLN A 102 -20.40 -1.40 21.00
C GLN A 102 -21.17 -2.37 21.91
N GLY A 103 -20.52 -3.45 22.38
CA GLY A 103 -21.09 -4.46 23.27
C GLY A 103 -20.99 -4.14 24.77
N ALA A 104 -20.61 -2.91 25.13
CA ALA A 104 -20.52 -2.41 26.50
C ALA A 104 -21.50 -1.25 26.74
#